data_AF-A0A927AMN0-F1
#
_entry.id   AF-A0A927AMN0-F1
#
_cell.length_a   1.000
_cell.length_b   1.000
_cell.length_c   1.000
_cell.angle_alpha   90.00
_cell.angle_beta   90.00
_cell.angle_gamma   90.00
#
_symmetry.space_group_name_H-M   'P 1'
#
loop_
_entity.id
_entity.type
_entity.pdbx_description
1 polymer ?
#
loop_
_entity_poly.entity_id
_entity_poly.type
_entity_poly.pdbx_seq_one_letter_code
_entity_poly.pdbx_strand_id
1 'polypeptide(L)'
;MKWYNDEREDDDPRKVNLHADLEAQLKRWTWLYNKICLPKNRYKTDAQLIRLLAKEYPDLSERTCRRTLRDMRRFYGSVDQPVLAFEKKMLIASIKDTLRKAKLKGDLKSASSAEKNLIAVLGADQPEQAVENKTIINVIGFNPEQLGAQALPQAKLDELIAQIMNVDKKKADQPFDDFTDVSDQ
;
A
#
# COMPACT_ATOMS: atom_id res chain seq x y z
N MET A 1 -4.45 13.84 -15.84
CA MET A 1 -3.90 15.21 -15.62
C MET A 1 -4.62 16.33 -16.39
N LYS A 2 -5.53 16.07 -17.34
CA LYS A 2 -6.19 17.13 -18.13
C LYS A 2 -6.96 18.19 -17.29
N TRP A 3 -7.39 17.83 -16.08
CA TRP A 3 -8.10 18.69 -15.13
C TRP A 3 -7.19 19.46 -14.16
N TYR A 4 -5.92 19.07 -14.06
CA TYR A 4 -4.97 19.62 -13.09
C TYR A 4 -4.40 20.98 -13.54
N ASN A 5 -4.37 21.22 -14.86
CA ASN A 5 -3.92 22.46 -15.49
C ASN A 5 -5.07 23.16 -16.23
N ASP A 6 -6.30 23.09 -15.70
CA ASP A 6 -7.40 23.83 -16.32
C ASP A 6 -7.26 25.32 -15.95
N GLU A 7 -6.59 26.08 -16.81
CA GLU A 7 -6.29 27.51 -16.65
C GLU A 7 -7.49 28.43 -16.94
N ARG A 8 -8.70 27.86 -17.10
CA ARG A 8 -9.92 28.64 -17.34
C ARG A 8 -10.26 29.50 -16.13
N GLU A 9 -10.90 30.63 -16.39
CA GLU A 9 -11.36 31.57 -15.36
C GLU A 9 -12.39 30.90 -14.42
N ASP A 10 -12.44 31.32 -13.16
CA ASP A 10 -13.33 30.73 -12.14
C ASP A 10 -14.82 30.77 -12.52
N ASP A 11 -15.20 31.74 -13.37
CA ASP A 11 -16.56 31.94 -13.86
C ASP A 11 -16.91 31.09 -15.10
N ASP A 12 -15.96 30.31 -15.66
CA ASP A 12 -16.25 29.45 -16.81
C ASP A 12 -17.12 28.25 -16.36
N PRO A 13 -18.33 28.08 -16.91
CA PRO A 13 -19.24 26.98 -16.56
C PRO A 13 -18.69 25.58 -16.88
N ARG A 14 -17.60 25.50 -17.65
CA ARG A 14 -16.89 24.25 -17.98
C ARG A 14 -15.68 24.01 -17.09
N LYS A 15 -15.35 24.92 -16.17
CA LYS A 15 -14.30 24.72 -15.18
C LYS A 15 -14.78 23.69 -14.15
N VAL A 16 -13.89 22.76 -13.82
CA VAL A 16 -14.18 21.76 -12.79
C VAL A 16 -13.92 22.37 -11.42
N ASN A 17 -14.99 22.78 -10.74
CA ASN A 17 -14.92 23.23 -9.36
C ASN A 17 -14.84 22.02 -8.42
N LEU A 18 -13.77 21.94 -7.65
CA LEU A 18 -13.57 20.88 -6.65
C LEU A 18 -14.26 21.24 -5.34
N HIS A 19 -14.76 20.24 -4.62
CA HIS A 19 -15.21 20.42 -3.25
C HIS A 19 -14.02 20.88 -2.37
N ALA A 20 -14.27 21.70 -1.34
CA ALA A 20 -13.22 22.28 -0.49
C ALA A 20 -12.23 21.23 0.07
N ASP A 21 -12.74 20.05 0.44
CA ASP A 21 -11.90 18.95 0.93
C ASP A 21 -10.94 18.40 -0.14
N LEU A 22 -11.42 18.29 -1.37
CA LEU A 22 -10.64 17.81 -2.51
C LEU A 22 -9.63 18.86 -2.96
N GLU A 23 -9.99 20.13 -2.88
CA GLU A 23 -9.07 21.25 -3.14
C GLU A 23 -7.94 21.28 -2.11
N ALA A 24 -8.26 21.15 -0.82
CA ALA A 24 -7.26 21.05 0.24
C ALA A 24 -6.36 19.82 0.06
N GLN A 25 -6.91 18.70 -0.39
CA GLN A 25 -6.15 17.49 -0.71
C GLN A 25 -5.23 17.69 -1.90
N LEU A 26 -5.72 18.32 -2.97
CA LEU A 26 -4.93 18.63 -4.15
C LEU A 26 -3.79 19.58 -3.81
N LYS A 27 -4.04 20.64 -3.04
CA LYS A 27 -3.03 21.60 -2.57
C LYS A 27 -1.91 20.90 -1.80
N ARG A 28 -2.25 19.97 -0.92
CA ARG A 28 -1.27 19.12 -0.21
C ARG A 28 -0.44 18.29 -1.16
N TRP A 29 -1.09 17.64 -2.13
CA TRP A 29 -0.41 16.80 -3.12
C TRP A 29 0.53 17.61 -4.02
N THR A 30 0.11 18.78 -4.49
CA THR A 30 0.92 19.70 -5.29
C THR A 30 2.13 20.20 -4.52
N TRP A 31 1.94 20.62 -3.26
CA TRP A 31 3.04 21.02 -2.40
C TRP A 31 4.05 19.90 -2.22
N LEU A 32 3.58 18.68 -1.93
CA LEU A 32 4.44 17.52 -1.71
C LEU A 32 5.18 17.11 -2.98
N TYR A 33 4.48 17.11 -4.12
CA TYR A 33 5.07 16.85 -5.45
C TYR A 33 6.16 17.87 -5.77
N ASN A 34 5.92 19.16 -5.55
CA ASN A 34 6.92 20.21 -5.72
C ASN A 34 8.15 19.99 -4.82
N LYS A 35 7.97 19.53 -3.58
CA LYS A 35 9.09 19.22 -2.68
C LYS A 35 9.86 17.95 -3.06
N ILE A 36 9.25 17.02 -3.78
CA ILE A 36 9.86 15.76 -4.23
C ILE A 36 10.55 15.94 -5.59
N CYS A 37 9.90 16.62 -6.54
CA CYS A 37 10.34 16.69 -7.93
C CYS A 37 11.25 17.89 -8.26
N LEU A 38 11.11 19.03 -7.59
CA LEU A 38 11.91 20.23 -7.91
C LEU A 38 13.34 20.17 -7.33
N PRO A 39 13.57 19.78 -6.06
CA PRO A 39 14.92 19.64 -5.55
C PRO A 39 15.41 18.20 -5.71
N LYS A 40 16.20 17.93 -6.76
CA LYS A 40 16.91 16.64 -6.95
C LYS A 40 17.58 16.22 -5.62
N ASN A 41 17.10 15.13 -5.02
CA ASN A 41 17.69 14.47 -3.84
C ASN A 41 17.71 15.22 -2.50
N ARG A 42 16.84 16.21 -2.24
CA ARG A 42 16.80 16.84 -0.89
C ARG A 42 16.28 15.90 0.20
N TYR A 43 15.32 15.04 -0.13
CA TYR A 43 14.75 14.06 0.79
C TYR A 43 14.92 12.67 0.19
N LYS A 44 15.66 11.81 0.89
CA LYS A 44 16.02 10.48 0.38
C LYS A 44 15.07 9.38 0.88
N THR A 45 14.34 9.64 1.96
CA THR A 45 13.49 8.63 2.61
C THR A 45 12.07 9.12 2.84
N ASP A 46 11.13 8.18 2.77
CA ASP A 46 9.73 8.43 3.10
C ASP A 46 9.56 9.00 4.51
N ALA A 47 10.38 8.55 5.47
CA ALA A 47 10.35 9.07 6.84
C ALA A 47 10.66 10.58 6.90
N GLN A 48 11.60 11.07 6.09
CA GLN A 48 11.90 12.50 6.01
C GLN A 48 10.74 13.29 5.39
N LEU A 49 10.13 12.76 4.33
CA LEU A 49 8.97 13.38 3.68
C LEU A 49 7.73 13.40 4.58
N ILE A 50 7.49 12.33 5.33
CA ILE A 50 6.39 12.24 6.29
C ILE A 50 6.58 13.23 7.43
N ARG A 51 7.80 13.35 7.98
CA ARG A 51 8.12 14.35 9.02
C ARG A 51 7.95 15.78 8.49
N LEU A 52 8.37 16.03 7.25
CA LEU A 52 8.20 17.33 6.61
C LEU A 52 6.71 17.66 6.42
N LEU A 53 5.92 16.68 5.96
CA LEU A 53 4.48 16.83 5.77
C LEU A 53 3.75 17.05 7.09
N ALA A 54 4.12 16.34 8.15
CA ALA A 54 3.57 16.52 9.49
C ALA A 54 3.96 17.89 10.09
N LYS A 55 5.12 18.44 9.74
CA LYS A 55 5.53 19.78 10.15
C LYS A 55 4.74 20.88 9.44
N GLU A 56 4.47 20.71 8.15
CA GLU A 56 3.70 21.67 7.35
C GLU A 56 2.20 21.61 7.68
N TYR A 57 1.68 20.41 7.95
CA TYR A 57 0.27 20.16 8.25
C TYR A 57 0.15 19.47 9.62
N PRO A 58 0.21 20.23 10.72
CA PRO A 58 0.23 19.67 12.08
C PRO A 58 -1.07 18.92 12.45
N ASP A 59 -2.17 19.22 11.77
CA ASP A 59 -3.48 18.58 12.01
C ASP A 59 -3.55 17.15 11.43
N LEU A 60 -2.55 16.73 10.66
CA LEU A 60 -2.51 15.41 10.05
C LEU A 60 -1.82 14.39 10.96
N SER A 61 -2.52 13.30 11.27
CA SER A 61 -1.89 12.14 11.87
C SER A 61 -0.79 11.56 10.98
N GLU A 62 0.22 10.91 11.56
CA GLU A 62 1.29 10.26 10.81
C GLU A 62 0.74 9.22 9.80
N ARG A 63 -0.31 8.50 10.19
CA ARG A 63 -1.03 7.56 9.31
C ARG A 63 -1.61 8.28 8.09
N THR A 64 -2.22 9.44 8.29
CA THR A 64 -2.75 10.26 7.21
C THR A 64 -1.62 10.77 6.31
N CYS A 65 -0.50 11.21 6.87
CA CYS A 65 0.67 11.64 6.12
C CYS A 65 1.22 10.53 5.20
N ARG A 66 1.34 9.30 5.70
CA ARG A 66 1.74 8.12 4.91
C ARG A 66 0.79 7.85 3.74
N ARG A 67 -0.52 7.93 4.00
CA ARG A 67 -1.54 7.75 2.96
C ARG A 67 -1.45 8.84 1.91
N THR A 68 -1.35 10.11 2.32
CA THR A 68 -1.21 11.27 1.44
C THR A 68 0.00 11.16 0.52
N LEU A 69 1.17 10.75 1.04
CA LEU A 69 2.36 10.52 0.23
C LEU A 69 2.15 9.43 -0.82
N ARG A 70 1.55 8.31 -0.43
CA ARG A 70 1.24 7.19 -1.34
C ARG A 70 0.26 7.60 -2.45
N ASP A 71 -0.80 8.31 -2.09
CA ASP A 71 -1.83 8.72 -3.04
C ASP A 71 -1.30 9.79 -4.00
N MET A 72 -0.48 10.72 -3.51
CA MET A 72 0.22 11.69 -4.36
C MET A 72 1.12 10.99 -5.38
N ARG A 73 1.93 10.00 -4.96
CA ARG A 73 2.77 9.20 -5.85
C ARG A 73 1.96 8.49 -6.94
N ARG A 74 0.80 7.92 -6.57
CA ARG A 74 -0.13 7.30 -7.53
C ARG A 74 -0.72 8.33 -8.48
N PHE A 75 -1.12 9.50 -7.99
CA PHE A 75 -1.77 10.56 -8.75
C PHE A 75 -0.83 11.19 -9.79
N TYR A 76 0.41 11.47 -9.41
CA TYR A 76 1.41 12.06 -10.29
C TYR A 76 2.30 11.04 -11.01
N GLY A 77 2.07 9.74 -10.82
CA GLY A 77 2.87 8.68 -11.43
C GLY A 77 4.33 8.62 -10.93
N SER A 78 4.65 9.32 -9.84
CA SER A 78 5.96 9.27 -9.18
C SER A 78 6.03 8.01 -8.31
N VAL A 79 6.06 6.84 -8.94
CA VAL A 79 6.30 5.58 -8.23
C VAL A 79 7.80 5.33 -8.25
N ASP A 80 8.42 5.22 -7.07
CA ASP A 80 9.88 5.01 -6.93
C ASP A 80 10.39 3.74 -7.64
N GLN A 81 9.49 2.80 -7.97
CA GLN A 81 9.72 1.72 -8.92
C GLN A 81 8.43 1.40 -9.69
N PRO A 82 8.48 1.16 -11.01
CA PRO A 82 7.30 0.69 -11.75
C PRO A 82 6.82 -0.60 -11.10
N VAL A 83 5.57 -0.62 -10.65
CA VAL A 83 4.92 -1.86 -10.20
C VAL A 83 4.69 -2.68 -11.46
N LEU A 84 5.68 -3.50 -11.83
CA LEU A 84 5.69 -4.25 -13.09
C LEU A 84 4.41 -5.06 -13.30
N ALA A 85 3.81 -5.56 -12.22
CA ALA A 85 2.52 -6.26 -12.28
C ALA A 85 1.35 -5.35 -12.69
N PHE A 86 1.32 -4.10 -12.22
CA PHE A 86 0.31 -3.11 -12.59
C PHE A 86 0.54 -2.60 -14.01
N GLU A 87 1.78 -2.25 -14.35
CA GLU A 87 2.18 -1.83 -15.70
C GLU A 87 1.85 -2.91 -16.74
N LYS A 88 2.14 -4.18 -16.42
CA LYS A 88 1.78 -5.32 -17.26
C LYS A 88 0.26 -5.42 -17.46
N LYS A 89 -0.55 -5.25 -16.41
CA LYS A 89 -2.02 -5.24 -16.52
C LYS A 89 -2.51 -4.09 -17.40
N MET A 90 -1.93 -2.90 -17.26
CA MET A 90 -2.32 -1.73 -18.06
C MET A 90 -1.91 -1.87 -19.53
N LEU A 91 -0.72 -2.40 -19.78
CA LEU A 91 -0.25 -2.71 -21.11
C LEU A 91 -1.17 -3.73 -21.81
N ILE A 92 -1.57 -4.81 -21.12
CA ILE A 92 -2.53 -5.80 -21.65
C ILE A 92 -3.86 -5.12 -22.02
N ALA A 93 -4.38 -4.25 -21.15
CA ALA A 93 -5.64 -3.55 -21.40
C ALA A 93 -5.54 -2.65 -22.65
N SER A 94 -4.43 -1.91 -22.79
CA SER A 94 -4.17 -1.04 -23.95
C SER A 94 -4.04 -1.82 -25.26
N ILE A 95 -3.32 -2.94 -25.25
CA ILE A 95 -3.17 -3.82 -26.42
C ILE A 95 -4.53 -4.39 -26.85
N LYS A 96 -5.36 -4.84 -25.89
CA LYS A 96 -6.72 -5.35 -26.18
C LYS A 96 -7.63 -4.29 -26.79
N ASP A 97 -7.54 -3.05 -26.31
CA ASP A 97 -8.31 -1.94 -26.88
C ASP A 97 -7.86 -1.60 -28.31
N THR A 98 -6.54 -1.60 -28.54
CA THR A 98 -5.94 -1.37 -29.87
C THR A 98 -6.36 -2.47 -30.85
N LEU A 99 -6.34 -3.73 -30.42
CA LEU A 99 -6.81 -4.86 -31.19
C LEU A 99 -8.28 -4.71 -31.58
N ARG A 100 -9.15 -4.36 -30.63
CA ARG A 100 -10.57 -4.12 -30.90
C ARG A 100 -10.75 -3.03 -31.95
N LYS A 101 -10.05 -1.90 -31.81
CA LYS A 101 -10.11 -0.79 -32.77
C LYS A 101 -9.56 -1.16 -34.14
N ALA A 102 -8.47 -1.92 -34.22
CA ALA A 102 -7.89 -2.40 -35.47
C ALA A 102 -8.83 -3.37 -36.20
N LYS A 103 -9.45 -4.31 -35.47
CA LYS A 103 -10.44 -5.25 -36.02
C LYS A 103 -11.69 -4.53 -36.54
N LEU A 104 -12.19 -3.52 -35.81
CA LEU A 104 -13.32 -2.70 -36.26
C LEU A 104 -13.01 -1.90 -37.53
N LYS A 105 -11.77 -1.45 -37.70
CA LYS A 105 -11.32 -0.70 -38.89
C LYS A 105 -10.90 -1.59 -40.06
N GLY A 106 -10.86 -2.91 -39.88
CA GLY A 106 -10.33 -3.85 -40.88
C GLY A 106 -8.82 -3.76 -41.10
N ASP A 107 -8.07 -3.10 -40.21
CA ASP A 107 -6.61 -2.98 -40.32
C ASP A 107 -5.94 -4.24 -39.73
N LEU A 108 -5.80 -5.25 -40.60
CA LEU A 108 -5.26 -6.56 -40.25
C LEU A 108 -3.78 -6.50 -39.85
N LYS A 109 -3.01 -5.54 -40.38
CA LYS A 109 -1.58 -5.41 -40.07
C LYS A 109 -1.37 -4.96 -38.64
N SER A 110 -2.12 -3.93 -38.22
CA SER A 110 -2.10 -3.45 -36.84
C SER A 110 -2.67 -4.49 -35.86
N ALA A 111 -3.70 -5.24 -36.27
CA ALA A 111 -4.27 -6.32 -35.47
C ALA A 111 -3.25 -7.45 -35.22
N SER A 112 -2.55 -7.92 -36.26
CA SER A 112 -1.53 -8.97 -36.14
C SER A 112 -0.36 -8.54 -35.24
N SER A 113 0.08 -7.28 -35.37
CA SER A 113 1.14 -6.73 -34.50
C SER A 113 0.70 -6.65 -33.03
N ALA A 114 -0.55 -6.26 -32.77
CA ALA A 114 -1.11 -6.24 -31.43
C ALA A 114 -1.23 -7.65 -30.82
N GLU A 115 -1.62 -8.66 -31.61
CA GLU A 115 -1.67 -10.06 -31.15
C GLU A 115 -0.29 -10.60 -30.79
N LYS A 116 0.73 -10.31 -31.61
CA LYS A 116 2.12 -10.69 -31.33
C LYS A 116 2.63 -10.07 -30.02
N ASN A 117 2.35 -8.78 -29.81
CA ASN A 117 2.72 -8.09 -28.56
C ASN A 117 1.96 -8.66 -27.35
N LEU A 118 0.70 -9.06 -27.52
CA LEU A 118 -0.08 -9.68 -26.45
C LEU A 118 0.51 -11.03 -26.03
N ILE A 119 0.88 -11.87 -27.00
CA ILE A 119 1.51 -13.19 -26.76
C ILE A 119 2.82 -13.03 -25.99
N ALA A 120 3.67 -12.08 -26.41
CA ALA A 120 4.94 -11.78 -25.75
C ALA A 120 4.74 -11.31 -24.30
N VAL A 121 3.76 -10.43 -24.05
CA VAL A 121 3.46 -9.94 -22.69
C VAL A 121 2.88 -11.04 -21.81
N LEU A 122 2.02 -11.91 -22.35
CA LEU A 122 1.47 -13.05 -21.59
C LEU A 122 2.53 -14.10 -21.28
N GLY A 123 3.62 -14.17 -22.05
CA GLY A 123 4.64 -15.21 -21.90
C GLY A 123 4.18 -16.56 -22.44
N ALA A 124 3.14 -16.59 -23.27
CA ALA A 124 2.61 -17.82 -23.87
C ALA A 124 3.56 -18.44 -24.92
N ASP A 125 4.63 -17.72 -25.28
CA ASP A 125 5.69 -18.15 -26.20
C ASP A 125 6.94 -18.65 -25.45
N GLN A 126 6.94 -18.64 -24.11
CA GLN A 126 8.06 -19.18 -23.33
C GLN A 126 7.87 -20.68 -23.09
N PRO A 127 8.94 -21.50 -23.20
CA PRO A 127 8.85 -22.93 -22.91
C PRO A 127 8.38 -23.12 -21.46
N GLU A 128 7.38 -23.98 -21.25
CA GLU A 128 6.90 -24.33 -19.91
C GLU A 128 8.08 -24.88 -19.10
N GLN A 129 8.58 -24.07 -18.16
CA GLN A 129 9.56 -24.57 -17.19
C GLN A 129 8.83 -25.58 -16.31
N ALA A 130 9.32 -26.82 -16.29
CA ALA A 130 8.83 -27.84 -15.39
C ALA A 130 8.81 -27.26 -13.97
N VAL A 131 7.63 -27.25 -13.35
CA VAL A 131 7.44 -26.71 -12.00
C VAL A 131 8.17 -27.66 -11.05
N GLU A 132 9.44 -27.36 -10.75
CA GLU A 132 10.11 -27.93 -9.59
C GLU A 132 9.35 -27.47 -8.36
N ASN A 133 8.65 -28.39 -7.70
CA ASN A 133 8.00 -28.15 -6.43
C ASN A 133 9.07 -27.86 -5.36
N LYS A 134 9.54 -26.60 -5.31
CA LYS A 134 10.41 -26.12 -4.24
C LYS A 134 9.56 -25.97 -2.99
N THR A 135 9.69 -26.93 -2.07
CA THR A 135 9.14 -26.81 -0.72
C THR A 135 9.84 -25.66 -0.01
N ILE A 136 9.21 -24.49 0.03
CA ILE A 136 9.69 -23.35 0.81
C ILE A 136 9.37 -23.65 2.28
N ILE A 137 10.36 -24.14 3.02
CA ILE A 137 10.28 -24.22 4.49
C ILE A 137 10.60 -22.81 5.00
N ASN A 138 9.56 -22.03 5.30
CA ASN A 138 9.71 -20.74 5.96
C ASN A 138 10.08 -20.98 7.43
N VAL A 139 11.37 -21.09 7.72
CA VAL A 139 11.85 -21.03 9.11
C VAL A 139 11.71 -19.58 9.57
N ILE A 140 10.60 -19.27 10.24
CA ILE A 140 10.42 -17.99 10.92
C ILE A 140 11.39 -17.99 12.10
N GLY A 141 12.60 -17.46 11.89
CA GLY A 141 13.51 -17.13 12.97
C GLY A 141 12.87 -16.02 13.80
N PHE A 142 12.30 -16.36 14.96
CA PHE A 142 11.72 -15.38 15.87
C PHE A 142 12.87 -14.58 16.49
N ASN A 143 13.26 -13.49 15.83
CA ASN A 143 14.24 -12.55 16.35
C ASN A 143 13.51 -11.31 16.91
N PRO A 144 13.15 -11.30 18.20
CA PRO A 144 12.30 -10.27 18.80
C PRO A 144 12.89 -8.85 18.72
N GLU A 145 14.22 -8.73 18.59
CA GLU A 145 14.89 -7.44 18.39
C GLU A 145 14.52 -6.78 17.06
N GLN A 146 14.31 -7.57 15.99
CA GLN A 146 13.90 -7.05 14.68
C GLN A 146 12.44 -6.58 14.64
N LEU A 147 11.61 -7.06 15.57
CA LEU A 147 10.22 -6.63 15.75
C LEU A 147 10.11 -5.38 16.63
N GLY A 148 11.24 -4.79 17.04
CA GLY A 148 11.27 -3.58 17.87
C GLY A 148 10.91 -3.84 19.33
N ALA A 149 10.98 -5.10 19.80
CA ALA A 149 10.88 -5.39 21.22
C ALA A 149 12.13 -4.85 21.92
N GLN A 150 11.94 -3.94 22.87
CA GLN A 150 13.01 -3.47 23.75
C GLN A 150 13.23 -4.51 24.85
N ALA A 151 14.50 -4.87 25.11
CA ALA A 151 14.83 -5.75 26.22
C ALA A 151 14.29 -5.15 27.53
N LEU A 152 13.41 -5.88 28.21
CA LEU A 152 12.88 -5.46 29.50
C LEU A 152 14.00 -5.52 30.54
N PRO A 153 14.17 -4.49 31.40
CA PRO A 153 15.06 -4.57 32.54
C PRO A 153 14.66 -5.74 33.45
N GLN A 154 15.65 -6.51 33.93
CA GLN A 154 15.43 -7.75 34.70
C GLN A 154 14.42 -7.58 35.86
N ALA A 155 14.48 -6.44 36.57
CA ALA A 155 13.56 -6.12 37.67
C ALA A 155 12.07 -6.12 37.26
N LYS A 156 11.74 -5.66 36.05
CA LYS A 156 10.36 -5.67 35.55
C LYS A 156 9.90 -7.06 35.08
N LEU A 157 10.85 -7.88 34.63
CA LEU A 157 10.57 -9.27 34.26
C LEU A 157 10.20 -10.08 35.51
N ASP A 158 10.95 -9.91 36.60
CA ASP A 158 10.70 -10.61 37.86
C ASP A 158 9.35 -10.19 38.48
N GLU A 159 8.98 -8.90 38.38
CA GLU A 159 7.64 -8.43 38.78
C GLU A 159 6.51 -9.05 37.96
N LEU A 160 6.68 -9.14 36.64
CA LEU A 160 5.69 -9.77 35.74
C LEU A 160 5.54 -11.26 36.01
N ILE A 161 6.65 -11.97 36.25
CA ILE A 161 6.64 -13.39 36.62
C ILE A 161 5.91 -13.58 37.95
N ALA A 162 6.19 -12.74 38.95
CA ALA A 162 5.53 -12.80 40.26
C ALA A 162 4.01 -12.53 40.15
N GLN A 163 3.59 -11.59 39.30
CA GLN A 163 2.17 -11.33 39.05
C GLN A 163 1.47 -12.50 38.38
N ILE A 164 2.08 -13.12 37.38
CA ILE A 164 1.51 -14.30 36.68
C ILE A 164 1.39 -15.48 37.66
N MET A 165 2.44 -15.77 38.44
CA MET A 165 2.40 -16.87 39.42
C MET A 165 1.38 -16.64 40.52
N ASN A 166 1.13 -15.40 40.93
CA ASN A 166 0.11 -15.07 41.94
C ASN A 166 -1.32 -15.17 41.38
N VAL A 167 -1.53 -14.89 40.08
CA VAL A 167 -2.83 -15.08 39.43
C VAL A 167 -3.14 -16.58 39.28
N ASP A 168 -2.15 -17.41 38.95
CA ASP A 168 -2.33 -18.87 38.89
C ASP A 168 -2.61 -19.49 40.26
N LYS A 169 -1.94 -19.03 41.32
CA LYS A 169 -2.26 -19.46 42.70
C LYS A 169 -3.70 -19.09 43.09
N LYS A 170 -4.16 -17.88 42.76
CA LYS A 170 -5.55 -17.46 43.02
C LYS A 170 -6.59 -18.29 42.26
N LYS A 171 -6.25 -18.81 41.08
CA LYS A 171 -7.13 -19.72 40.32
C LYS A 171 -7.11 -21.14 40.87
N ALA A 172 -6.00 -21.58 41.45
CA ALA A 172 -5.89 -22.88 42.12
C ALA A 172 -6.63 -22.90 43.48
N ASP A 173 -6.66 -21.77 44.19
CA ASP A 173 -7.31 -21.62 45.50
C ASP A 173 -8.81 -21.26 45.42
N GLN A 174 -9.37 -21.09 44.21
CA GLN A 174 -10.82 -21.08 44.00
C GLN A 174 -11.28 -22.53 43.78
N PRO A 175 -11.76 -23.25 44.81
CA PRO A 175 -12.52 -24.47 44.56
C PRO A 175 -13.71 -24.11 43.66
N PHE A 176 -14.01 -24.99 42.71
CA PHE A 176 -15.19 -24.90 41.84
C PHE A 176 -16.47 -25.06 42.68
N ASP A 177 -16.85 -24.02 43.43
CA ASP A 177 -18.07 -23.99 44.24
C ASP A 177 -19.35 -23.71 43.42
N ASP A 178 -19.22 -23.50 42.11
CA ASP A 178 -20.34 -23.18 41.20
C ASP A 178 -20.84 -24.38 40.36
N PHE A 179 -20.74 -25.61 40.88
CA PHE A 179 -21.49 -26.74 40.32
C PHE A 179 -22.65 -27.12 41.24
N THR A 180 -23.84 -26.60 40.95
CA THR A 180 -25.10 -27.23 41.36
C THR A 180 -25.19 -28.60 40.70
N ASP A 181 -25.16 -29.65 41.52
CA ASP A 181 -25.46 -31.02 41.13
C ASP A 181 -26.95 -31.10 40.74
N VAL A 182 -27.22 -31.57 39.51
CA VAL A 182 -28.59 -31.63 38.94
C VAL A 182 -29.15 -33.05 39.03
N SER A 183 -28.63 -33.90 39.92
CA SER A 183 -29.04 -35.29 40.05
C SER A 183 -30.32 -35.53 40.88
N ASP A 184 -30.92 -34.48 41.45
CA ASP A 184 -32.19 -34.54 42.20
C ASP A 184 -33.41 -33.98 41.43
N GLN A 185 -33.42 -34.06 40.09
CA GLN A 185 -34.62 -33.86 39.25
C GLN A 185 -35.12 -35.14 38.60
#